data_AF-N1V4S2-F1
#
_entry.id   AF-N1V4S2-F1
#
_cell.length_a   1.000
_cell.length_b   1.000
_cell.length_c   1.000
_cell.angle_alpha   90.00
_cell.angle_beta   90.00
_cell.angle_gamma   90.00
#
_symmetry.space_group_name_H-M   'P 1'
#
loop_
_entity.id
_entity.type
_entity.pdbx_description
1 polymer ?
#
loop_
_entity_poly.entity_id
_entity_poly.type
_entity_poly.pdbx_seq_one_letter_code
_entity_poly.pdbx_strand_id
1 'polypeptide(L)'
;MSEREPSQDDAVWQDLVARLESTESAPDPQGHQAQDSGTGAAAPGGPRDYLEAEDDDAGYVPPEPAPLGTGDPLVVLAWCGAAGAPLALLLMAIFWRSAPFAVIIGMVVLFVAGAAYLVSRLPGERDHGDDGAQV
;
A
#
# COMPACT_ATOMS: atom_id res chain seq x y z
N MET A 1 16.44 14.31 -23.91
CA MET A 1 16.14 13.54 -22.68
C MET A 1 17.39 12.73 -22.41
N SER A 2 18.37 13.36 -21.73
CA SER A 2 19.71 12.77 -21.57
C SER A 2 19.62 11.61 -20.59
N GLU A 3 20.07 10.44 -21.01
CA GLU A 3 20.20 9.24 -20.18
C GLU A 3 21.20 9.57 -19.06
N ARG A 4 20.77 9.48 -17.79
CA ARG A 4 21.68 9.61 -16.65
C ARG A 4 22.60 8.39 -16.67
N GLU A 5 23.90 8.62 -16.84
CA GLU A 5 24.90 7.57 -16.75
C GLU A 5 24.97 7.08 -15.28
N PRO A 6 25.01 5.75 -15.03
CA PRO A 6 24.95 5.19 -13.68
C PRO A 6 26.06 5.74 -12.75
N SER A 7 27.22 6.06 -13.31
CA SER A 7 28.35 6.65 -12.57
C SER A 7 28.06 8.05 -12.01
N GLN A 8 27.13 8.81 -12.59
CA GLN A 8 26.78 10.14 -12.11
C GLN A 8 25.85 10.07 -10.89
N ASP A 9 24.90 9.12 -10.90
CA ASP A 9 24.00 8.88 -9.77
C ASP A 9 24.79 8.34 -8.56
N ASP A 10 25.81 7.50 -8.79
CA ASP A 10 26.72 7.00 -7.74
C ASP A 10 27.50 8.13 -7.05
N ALA A 11 28.00 9.10 -7.83
CA ALA A 11 28.75 10.23 -7.29
C ALA A 11 27.87 11.19 -6.47
N VAL A 12 26.62 11.41 -6.90
CA VAL A 12 25.63 12.22 -6.17
C VAL A 12 25.21 11.51 -4.88
N TRP A 13 25.02 10.20 -4.92
CA TRP A 13 24.68 9.41 -3.73
C TRP A 13 25.81 9.45 -2.69
N GLN A 14 27.07 9.35 -3.12
CA GLN A 14 28.22 9.46 -2.23
C GLN A 14 28.35 10.84 -1.57
N ASP A 15 28.07 11.94 -2.29
CA ASP A 15 28.04 13.29 -1.72
C ASP A 15 26.95 13.44 -0.63
N LEU A 16 25.79 12.85 -0.86
CA LEU A 16 24.69 12.86 0.10
C LEU A 16 25.04 12.08 1.38
N VAL A 17 25.62 10.89 1.23
CA VAL A 17 26.05 10.06 2.37
C VAL A 17 27.17 10.76 3.15
N ALA A 18 28.17 11.31 2.46
CA ALA A 18 29.26 12.05 3.11
C ALA A 18 28.76 13.28 3.89
N ARG A 19 27.78 14.02 3.34
CA ARG A 19 27.15 15.15 4.04
C ARG A 19 26.38 14.69 5.28
N LEU A 20 25.64 13.58 5.19
CA LEU A 20 24.89 13.02 6.30
C LEU A 20 25.82 12.55 7.43
N GLU A 21 26.86 11.78 7.10
CA GLU A 21 27.85 11.29 8.07
C GLU A 21 28.62 12.44 8.72
N SER A 22 28.91 13.51 7.97
CA SER A 22 29.55 14.72 8.52
C SER A 22 28.64 15.50 9.49
N THR A 23 27.32 15.42 9.28
CA THR A 23 26.32 16.07 10.14
C THR A 23 26.13 15.26 11.43
N GLU A 24 26.17 13.93 11.36
CA GLU A 24 26.12 13.05 12.54
C GLU A 24 27.44 13.03 13.33
N SER A 25 28.58 13.22 12.66
CA SER A 25 29.91 13.21 13.30
C SER A 25 30.33 14.56 13.90
N ALA A 26 29.54 15.62 13.70
CA ALA A 26 29.81 16.90 14.34
C ALA A 26 29.45 16.80 15.84
N PRO A 27 30.42 16.95 16.78
CA PRO A 27 30.08 17.13 18.17
C PRO A 27 29.36 18.48 18.29
N ASP A 28 28.19 18.49 18.92
CA ASP A 28 27.38 19.65 19.23
C ASP A 28 28.26 20.85 19.63
N PRO A 29 28.40 21.90 18.80
CA PRO A 29 29.07 23.11 19.22
C PRO A 29 28.11 23.90 20.09
N GLN A 30 27.97 23.45 21.34
CA GLN A 30 27.44 24.19 22.46
C GLN A 30 25.98 24.62 22.34
N GLY A 31 25.21 24.19 23.34
CA GLY A 31 23.87 24.69 23.63
C GLY A 31 23.73 26.18 23.33
N HIS A 32 22.78 26.47 22.45
CA HIS A 32 22.33 27.82 22.21
C HIS A 32 21.79 28.31 23.55
N GLN A 33 22.57 29.20 24.18
CA GLN A 33 22.15 29.95 25.35
C GLN A 33 20.77 30.51 25.03
N ALA A 34 19.79 30.09 25.83
CA ALA A 34 18.51 30.74 25.96
C ALA A 34 18.78 32.17 26.46
N GLN A 35 19.03 33.07 25.52
CA GLN A 35 18.94 34.49 25.77
C GLN A 35 17.46 34.84 25.63
N ASP A 36 16.80 34.75 26.78
CA ASP A 36 15.47 35.28 27.03
C ASP A 36 15.44 36.76 26.63
N SER A 37 14.72 37.06 25.55
CA SER A 37 14.23 38.39 25.23
C SER A 37 13.10 38.29 24.20
N GLY A 38 11.88 38.12 24.73
CA GLY A 38 10.69 38.81 24.23
C GLY A 38 10.12 38.41 22.87
N THR A 39 8.89 37.91 22.92
CA THR A 39 7.95 37.60 21.81
C THR A 39 7.96 36.14 21.39
N GLY A 40 7.32 35.30 22.22
CA GLY A 40 7.00 33.91 21.88
C GLY A 40 5.95 33.83 20.78
N ALA A 41 6.37 34.01 19.53
CA ALA A 41 5.65 33.43 18.41
C ALA A 41 5.87 31.92 18.49
N ALA A 42 4.80 31.17 18.73
CA ALA A 42 4.81 29.72 18.76
C ALA A 42 5.50 29.20 17.49
N ALA A 43 6.70 28.62 17.64
CA ALA A 43 7.28 27.83 16.57
C ALA A 43 6.26 26.71 16.26
N PRO A 44 5.91 26.46 14.98
CA PRO A 44 5.09 25.32 14.64
C PRO A 44 5.81 24.07 15.15
N GLY A 45 5.13 23.29 15.99
CA GLY A 45 5.70 22.12 16.65
C GLY A 45 6.43 21.24 15.63
N GLY A 46 7.66 20.87 15.96
CA GLY A 46 8.45 19.96 15.16
C GLY A 46 7.77 18.58 15.08
N PRO A 47 8.20 17.70 14.16
CA PRO A 47 7.60 16.37 13.98
C PRO A 47 7.61 15.46 15.21
N ARG A 48 8.21 15.89 16.32
CA ARG A 48 8.29 15.19 17.60
C ARG A 48 7.58 15.89 18.76
N ASP A 49 6.88 16.99 18.49
CA ASP A 49 6.18 17.78 19.52
C ASP A 49 4.73 17.28 19.69
N TYR A 50 4.54 15.96 19.72
CA TYR A 50 3.26 15.36 20.08
C TYR A 50 3.11 15.37 21.60
N LEU A 51 2.04 16.01 22.07
CA LEU A 51 1.60 15.89 23.45
C LEU A 51 0.99 14.51 23.62
N GLU A 52 1.55 13.71 24.52
CA GLU A 52 0.97 12.44 24.94
C GLU A 52 -0.42 12.75 25.53
N ALA A 53 -1.47 12.25 24.88
CA ALA A 53 -2.80 12.37 25.43
C ALA A 53 -2.82 11.57 26.74
N GLU A 54 -3.47 12.11 27.77
CA GLU A 54 -3.72 11.38 29.00
C GLU A 54 -4.67 10.22 28.66
N ASP A 55 -4.11 9.04 28.38
CA ASP A 55 -4.88 7.83 28.10
C ASP A 55 -5.78 7.55 29.30
N ASP A 56 -7.10 7.53 29.08
CA ASP A 56 -7.96 6.73 29.94
C ASP A 56 -7.44 5.29 29.79
N ASP A 57 -6.98 4.66 30.88
CA ASP A 57 -6.43 3.28 30.94
C ASP A 57 -7.35 2.17 30.37
N ALA A 58 -8.49 2.53 29.78
CA ALA A 58 -9.35 1.67 29.00
C ALA A 58 -8.71 1.35 27.64
N GLY A 59 -7.70 0.47 27.66
CA GLY A 59 -7.03 -0.01 26.44
C GLY A 59 -8.01 -0.53 25.38
N TYR A 60 -7.62 -0.39 24.10
CA TYR A 60 -8.42 -0.84 22.95
C TYR A 60 -8.83 -2.31 23.07
N VAL A 61 -10.15 -2.57 23.05
CA VAL A 61 -10.73 -3.91 22.94
C VAL A 61 -11.32 -4.06 21.54
N PRO A 62 -10.65 -4.76 20.62
CA PRO A 62 -11.21 -5.01 19.30
C PRO A 62 -12.56 -5.73 19.44
N PRO A 63 -13.57 -5.34 18.65
CA PRO A 63 -14.81 -6.11 18.58
C PRO A 63 -14.52 -7.51 18.04
N GLU A 64 -15.27 -8.51 18.52
CA GLU A 64 -15.21 -9.87 18.00
C GLU A 64 -15.45 -9.85 16.47
N PRO A 65 -14.54 -10.41 15.65
CA PRO A 65 -14.71 -10.38 14.22
C PRO A 65 -15.94 -11.19 13.79
N ALA A 66 -16.59 -10.76 12.71
CA ALA A 66 -17.67 -11.53 12.11
C ALA A 66 -17.18 -12.95 11.75
N PRO A 67 -18.00 -13.99 11.94
CA PRO A 67 -17.60 -15.37 11.63
C PRO A 67 -17.12 -15.48 10.17
N LEU A 68 -15.93 -16.04 9.96
CA LEU A 68 -15.35 -16.32 8.65
C LEU A 68 -16.02 -17.56 8.02
N GLY A 69 -17.35 -17.52 7.90
CA GLY A 69 -18.18 -18.67 7.56
C GLY A 69 -18.84 -18.51 6.20
N THR A 70 -18.05 -18.73 5.14
CA THR A 70 -18.46 -18.76 3.72
C THR A 70 -18.58 -17.38 3.08
N GLY A 71 -17.54 -16.99 2.32
CA GLY A 71 -17.60 -15.84 1.42
C GLY A 71 -18.74 -16.00 0.39
N ASP A 72 -19.21 -14.88 -0.16
CA ASP A 72 -20.32 -14.87 -1.12
C ASP A 72 -20.08 -15.89 -2.25
N PRO A 73 -20.95 -16.91 -2.41
CA PRO A 73 -20.76 -17.98 -3.40
C PRO A 73 -20.66 -17.44 -4.83
N LEU A 74 -21.34 -16.33 -5.15
CA LEU A 74 -21.25 -15.72 -6.48
C LEU A 74 -19.88 -15.09 -6.73
N VAL A 75 -19.27 -14.47 -5.70
CA VAL A 75 -17.91 -13.94 -5.78
C VAL A 75 -16.90 -15.06 -5.95
N VAL A 76 -17.09 -16.18 -5.25
CA VAL A 76 -16.25 -17.38 -5.40
C VAL A 76 -16.36 -17.93 -6.83
N LEU A 77 -17.57 -18.10 -7.35
CA LEU A 77 -17.79 -18.55 -8.73
C LEU A 77 -17.20 -17.58 -9.76
N ALA A 78 -17.29 -16.28 -9.52
CA ALA A 78 -16.69 -15.27 -10.39
C ALA A 78 -15.16 -15.36 -10.39
N TRP A 79 -14.52 -15.60 -9.24
CA TRP A 79 -13.09 -15.89 -9.16
C TRP A 79 -12.71 -17.20 -9.86
N CYS A 80 -13.51 -18.25 -9.72
CA CYS A 80 -13.32 -19.49 -10.46
C CYS A 80 -13.42 -19.26 -11.98
N GLY A 81 -14.34 -18.41 -12.45
CA GLY A 81 -14.42 -18.03 -13.85
C GLY A 81 -13.22 -17.17 -14.29
N ALA A 82 -12.91 -16.12 -13.53
CA ALA A 82 -11.89 -15.14 -13.87
C ALA A 82 -10.46 -15.71 -13.84
N ALA A 83 -10.11 -16.51 -12.82
CA ALA A 83 -8.81 -17.17 -12.74
C ALA A 83 -8.80 -18.53 -13.45
N GLY A 84 -9.91 -19.26 -13.37
CA GLY A 84 -10.00 -20.61 -13.92
C GLY A 84 -10.11 -20.64 -15.43
N ALA A 85 -10.75 -19.67 -16.10
CA ALA A 85 -10.82 -19.68 -17.56
C ALA A 85 -9.45 -19.49 -18.25
N PRO A 86 -8.59 -18.52 -17.86
CA PRO A 86 -7.23 -18.43 -18.38
C PRO A 86 -6.40 -19.69 -18.09
N LEU A 87 -6.50 -20.24 -16.88
CA LEU A 87 -5.80 -21.46 -16.50
C LEU A 87 -6.29 -22.68 -17.31
N ALA A 88 -7.61 -22.80 -17.50
CA ALA A 88 -8.21 -23.84 -18.31
C ALA A 88 -7.81 -23.72 -19.78
N LEU A 89 -7.75 -22.49 -20.33
CA LEU A 89 -7.24 -22.25 -21.68
C LEU A 89 -5.78 -22.68 -21.83
N LEU A 90 -4.94 -22.39 -20.83
CA LEU A 90 -3.54 -22.82 -20.83
C LEU A 90 -3.41 -24.35 -20.80
N LEU A 91 -4.10 -25.00 -19.87
CA LEU A 91 -4.10 -26.46 -19.75
C LEU A 91 -4.66 -27.10 -21.03
N MET A 92 -5.74 -26.56 -21.58
CA MET A 92 -6.31 -27.02 -22.85
C MET A 92 -5.32 -26.86 -24.00
N ALA A 93 -4.60 -25.75 -24.11
CA ALA A 93 -3.63 -25.54 -25.19
C ALA A 93 -2.45 -26.53 -25.12
N ILE A 94 -2.10 -27.00 -23.93
CA ILE A 94 -1.03 -27.99 -23.68
C ILE A 94 -1.51 -29.41 -23.95
N PHE A 95 -2.65 -29.80 -23.37
CA PHE A 95 -3.13 -31.19 -23.41
C PHE A 95 -4.08 -31.48 -24.59
N TRP A 96 -4.68 -30.45 -25.20
CA TRP A 96 -5.78 -30.60 -26.15
C TRP A 96 -5.78 -29.52 -27.25
N ARG A 97 -4.71 -29.51 -28.07
CA ARG A 97 -4.50 -28.54 -29.16
C ARG A 97 -5.64 -28.50 -30.21
N SER A 98 -6.42 -29.57 -30.35
CA SER A 98 -7.54 -29.69 -31.28
C SER A 98 -8.90 -29.23 -30.73
N ALA A 99 -8.93 -28.51 -29.60
CA ALA A 99 -10.16 -28.02 -29.00
C ALA A 99 -11.00 -27.19 -30.00
N PRO A 100 -12.33 -27.43 -30.10
CA PRO A 100 -13.18 -26.72 -31.04
C PRO A 100 -13.33 -25.24 -30.64
N PHE A 101 -13.41 -24.36 -31.64
CA PHE A 101 -13.46 -22.90 -31.46
C PHE A 101 -14.57 -22.44 -30.50
N ALA A 102 -15.71 -23.13 -30.47
CA ALA A 102 -16.81 -22.83 -29.56
C ALA A 102 -16.42 -22.90 -28.08
N VAL A 103 -15.56 -23.86 -27.69
CA VAL A 103 -15.09 -24.02 -26.30
C VAL A 103 -14.17 -22.86 -25.92
N ILE A 104 -13.31 -22.42 -26.84
CA ILE A 104 -12.42 -21.27 -26.62
C ILE A 104 -13.26 -20.02 -26.39
N ILE A 105 -14.25 -19.76 -27.25
CA ILE A 105 -15.17 -18.62 -27.08
C ILE A 105 -15.91 -18.72 -25.74
N GLY A 106 -16.40 -19.91 -25.36
CA GLY A 106 -17.06 -20.12 -24.08
C GLY A 106 -16.18 -19.75 -22.88
N MET A 107 -14.90 -20.13 -22.89
CA MET A 107 -13.96 -19.76 -21.83
C MET A 107 -13.67 -18.25 -21.79
N VAL A 108 -13.53 -17.62 -22.95
CA VAL A 108 -13.36 -16.16 -23.03
C VAL A 108 -14.60 -15.45 -22.47
N VAL A 109 -15.81 -15.90 -22.81
CA VAL A 109 -17.05 -15.34 -22.27
C VAL A 109 -17.15 -15.54 -20.76
N LEU A 110 -16.78 -16.71 -20.23
CA LEU A 110 -16.72 -16.98 -18.79
C LEU A 110 -15.73 -16.04 -18.08
N PHE A 111 -14.55 -15.83 -18.67
CA PHE A 111 -13.56 -14.91 -18.14
C PHE A 111 -14.11 -13.48 -18.06
N VAL A 112 -14.67 -12.97 -19.17
CA VAL A 112 -15.21 -11.61 -19.23
C VAL A 112 -16.39 -11.43 -18.26
N ALA A 113 -17.29 -12.42 -18.17
CA ALA A 113 -18.42 -12.37 -17.24
C ALA A 113 -17.96 -12.36 -15.78
N GLY A 114 -17.00 -13.21 -15.41
CA GLY A 114 -16.43 -13.26 -14.06
C GLY A 114 -15.71 -11.96 -13.69
N ALA A 115 -14.88 -11.43 -14.60
CA ALA A 115 -14.18 -10.17 -14.39
C ALA A 115 -15.15 -8.99 -14.25
N ALA A 116 -16.16 -8.88 -15.12
CA ALA A 116 -17.17 -7.83 -15.03
C ALA A 116 -17.96 -7.90 -13.72
N TYR A 117 -18.32 -9.11 -13.26
CA TYR A 117 -18.98 -9.31 -11.97
C TYR A 117 -18.10 -8.83 -10.81
N LEU A 118 -16.81 -9.21 -10.78
CA LEU A 118 -15.87 -8.77 -9.74
C LEU A 118 -15.72 -7.25 -9.71
N VAL A 119 -15.59 -6.61 -10.87
CA VAL A 119 -15.51 -5.13 -10.96
C VAL A 119 -16.77 -4.47 -10.39
N SER A 120 -17.96 -5.02 -10.69
CA SER A 120 -19.23 -4.51 -10.15
C SER A 120 -19.34 -4.66 -8.63
N ARG A 121 -18.54 -5.55 -8.02
CA ARG A 121 -18.54 -5.87 -6.59
C ARG A 121 -17.54 -5.04 -5.79
N LEU A 122 -16.71 -4.22 -6.45
CA LEU A 122 -15.74 -3.37 -5.77
C LEU A 122 -16.45 -2.29 -4.94
N PRO A 123 -16.09 -2.12 -3.65
CA PRO A 123 -16.66 -1.06 -2.82
C PRO A 123 -16.26 0.32 -3.38
N GLY A 124 -17.26 1.17 -3.60
CA GLY A 124 -17.07 2.50 -4.20
C GLY A 124 -16.70 3.60 -3.19
N GLU A 125 -16.92 3.36 -1.89
CA GLU A 125 -16.60 4.31 -0.83
C GLU A 125 -15.30 3.91 -0.16
N ARG A 126 -14.39 4.87 0.00
CA ARG A 126 -13.19 4.74 0.82
C ARG A 126 -13.36 5.71 1.98
N ASP A 127 -13.24 5.26 3.22
CA ASP A 127 -13.27 6.18 4.34
C ASP A 127 -12.01 7.07 4.29
N HIS A 128 -12.22 8.39 4.26
CA HIS A 128 -11.16 9.39 4.19
C HIS A 128 -10.68 9.84 5.58
N GLY A 129 -11.37 9.44 6.65
CA GLY A 129 -11.02 9.77 8.03
C GLY A 129 -10.43 8.61 8.84
N ASP A 130 -10.39 7.41 8.28
CA ASP A 130 -9.82 6.22 8.91
C ASP A 130 -8.51 5.85 8.20
N ASP A 131 -7.39 6.39 8.71
CA ASP A 131 -6.03 6.08 8.24
C ASP A 131 -5.54 4.71 8.75
N GLY A 132 -6.39 3.91 9.41
CA GLY A 132 -6.07 2.57 9.91
C GLY A 132 -5.14 2.54 11.13
N ALA A 133 -4.76 3.70 11.67
CA ALA A 133 -4.00 3.84 12.90
C ALA A 133 -4.91 4.38 14.00
N GLN A 134 -5.19 3.55 15.01
CA GLN A 134 -5.69 4.02 16.31
C GLN A 134 -4.46 4.05 17.25
N VAL A 135 -4.11 5.23 17.75
CA VAL A 135 -3.01 5.43 18.72
C VAL A 135 -3.48 5.12 20.12
#